data_AF-A0A7V5BF54-F1
#
_entry.id   AF-A0A7V5BF54-F1
#
_cell.length_a   1.000
_cell.length_b   1.000
_cell.length_c   1.000
_cell.angle_alpha   90.00
_cell.angle_beta   90.00
_cell.angle_gamma   90.00
#
_symmetry.space_group_name_H-M   'P 1'
#
loop_
_entity.id
_entity.type
_entity.pdbx_description
1 polymer ?
#
loop_
_entity_poly.entity_id
_entity_poly.type
_entity_poly.pdbx_seq_one_letter_code
_entity_poly.pdbx_strand_id
1 'polypeptide(L)' 'MSKKNNLRSGIKFYARYAGLAMEMFGILLVAALAGRWLDQKFETSRPLITALLVLLALVGVLFKLIKDLDKK' A
#
# COMPACT_ATOMS: atom_id res chain seq x y z
N MET A 1 33.12 14.98 18.53
CA MET A 1 32.31 14.93 17.29
C MET A 1 31.97 13.46 16.98
N SER A 2 31.03 12.81 17.70
CA SER A 2 30.73 11.36 17.49
C SER A 2 29.34 10.90 18.00
N LYS A 3 28.31 11.76 18.03
CA LYS A 3 26.92 11.35 18.37
C LYS A 3 25.93 11.43 17.20
N LYS A 4 26.38 11.86 16.01
CA LYS A 4 25.49 12.17 14.87
C LYS A 4 25.12 10.93 14.03
N ASN A 5 25.84 9.82 14.16
CA ASN A 5 25.68 8.65 13.28
C ASN A 5 24.51 7.72 13.69
N ASN A 6 24.23 7.59 14.99
CA ASN A 6 23.15 6.72 15.50
C ASN A 6 21.75 7.36 15.37
N LEU A 7 21.65 8.70 15.37
CA LEU A 7 20.39 9.40 15.12
C LEU A 7 19.95 9.26 13.66
N ARG A 8 20.90 9.24 12.72
CA ARG A 8 20.64 9.09 11.30
C ARG A 8 20.14 7.69 10.94
N SER A 9 20.58 6.62 11.63
CA SER A 9 20.09 5.26 11.38
C SER A 9 18.66 5.06 11.86
N GLY A 10 18.30 5.59 13.04
CA GLY A 10 16.93 5.60 13.53
C GLY A 10 15.99 6.35 12.60
N ILE A 11 16.32 7.60 12.23
CA ILE A 11 15.52 8.41 11.30
C ILE A 11 15.37 7.74 9.92
N LYS A 12 16.42 7.09 9.41
CA LYS A 12 16.36 6.31 8.15
C LYS A 12 15.38 5.13 8.24
N PHE A 13 15.34 4.45 9.38
CA PHE A 13 14.39 3.36 9.62
C PHE A 13 12.95 3.87 9.61
N TYR A 14 12.64 4.91 10.39
CA TYR A 14 11.30 5.52 10.42
C TYR A 14 10.87 6.04 9.05
N ALA A 15 11.75 6.75 8.34
CA ALA A 15 11.45 7.26 7.00
C ALA A 15 11.18 6.13 5.99
N ARG A 16 11.90 5.00 6.10
CA ARG A 16 11.69 3.85 5.22
C ARG A 16 10.35 3.15 5.46
N TYR A 17 9.97 2.92 6.71
CA TYR A 17 8.65 2.34 7.03
C TYR A 17 7.51 3.28 6.67
N ALA A 18 7.67 4.58 6.91
CA ALA A 18 6.71 5.59 6.49
C ALA A 18 6.53 5.60 4.95
N GLY A 19 7.63 5.53 4.19
CA GLY A 19 7.58 5.45 2.73
C GLY A 19 6.86 4.20 2.21
N LEU A 20 7.16 3.05 2.81
CA LEU A 20 6.48 1.78 2.50
C LEU A 20 4.97 1.85 2.82
N ALA A 21 4.61 2.39 3.99
CA ALA A 21 3.21 2.57 4.37
C ALA A 21 2.49 3.53 3.41
N MET A 22 3.15 4.60 2.96
CA MET A 22 2.60 5.54 1.98
C MET A 22 2.33 4.87 0.63
N GLU A 23 3.24 4.00 0.18
CA GLU A 23 3.08 3.23 -1.04
C GLU A 23 1.88 2.27 -0.95
N MET A 24 1.79 1.49 0.14
CA MET A 24 0.67 0.58 0.37
C MET A 24 -0.67 1.34 0.44
N PHE A 25 -0.67 2.50 1.12
CA PHE A 25 -1.85 3.36 1.22
C PHE A 25 -2.26 3.92 -0.15
N GLY A 26 -1.29 4.34 -0.96
CA GLY A 26 -1.52 4.80 -2.33
C GLY A 26 -2.17 3.72 -3.20
N ILE A 27 -1.66 2.48 -3.16
CA ILE A 27 -2.22 1.36 -3.93
C ILE A 27 -3.66 1.05 -3.50
N LEU A 28 -3.93 1.02 -2.20
CA LEU A 28 -5.28 0.76 -1.69
C LEU A 28 -6.27 1.88 -2.03
N LEU A 29 -5.84 3.15 -1.99
CA LEU A 29 -6.65 4.28 -2.43
C LEU A 29 -6.97 4.20 -3.92
N VAL A 30 -5.97 3.92 -4.76
CA VAL A 30 -6.17 3.76 -6.20
C VAL A 30 -7.14 2.62 -6.48
N ALA A 31 -7.00 1.48 -5.80
CA ALA A 31 -7.91 0.36 -5.91
C ALA A 31 -9.35 0.72 -5.50
N ALA A 32 -9.52 1.42 -4.38
CA ALA A 32 -10.84 1.82 -3.90
C ALA A 32 -11.53 2.84 -4.84
N LEU A 33 -10.77 3.78 -5.40
CA LEU A 33 -11.30 4.75 -6.37
C LEU A 33 -11.61 4.11 -7.73
N ALA A 34 -10.72 3.25 -8.22
CA ALA A 34 -10.93 2.50 -9.46
C ALA A 34 -12.15 1.57 -9.33
N GLY A 35 -12.27 0.89 -8.18
CA GLY A 35 -13.42 0.06 -7.84
C GLY A 35 -14.73 0.83 -7.87
N ARG A 36 -14.77 2.03 -7.24
CA ARG A 36 -15.99 2.86 -7.24
C ARG A 36 -16.37 3.34 -8.63
N TRP A 37 -15.38 3.72 -9.44
CA TRP A 37 -15.63 4.13 -10.82
C TRP A 37 -16.17 2.97 -11.67
N LEU A 38 -15.66 1.75 -11.47
CA LEU A 38 -16.19 0.54 -12.09
C LEU A 38 -17.60 0.21 -11.60
N ASP A 39 -17.84 0.21 -10.29
CA ASP A 39 -19.18 -0.06 -9.71
C ASP A 39 -20.25 0.90 -10.26
N GLN A 40 -19.90 2.18 -10.45
CA GLN A 40 -20.77 3.17 -11.10
C GLN A 40 -21.04 2.84 -12.56
N LYS A 41 -20.01 2.42 -13.31
CA LYS A 41 -20.14 2.07 -14.73
C LYS A 41 -20.99 0.80 -14.94
N PHE A 42 -20.94 -0.14 -14.00
CA PHE A 42 -21.69 -1.39 -14.03
C PHE A 42 -23.06 -1.29 -13.32
N GLU A 43 -23.49 -0.09 -12.91
CA GLU A 43 -24.75 0.16 -12.18
C GLU A 43 -25.03 -0.85 -11.07
N THR A 44 -23.98 -1.33 -10.41
CA THR A 44 -24.14 -2.42 -9.45
C THR A 44 -24.77 -1.83 -8.21
N SER A 45 -25.96 -2.33 -7.82
CA SER A 45 -26.70 -1.82 -6.65
C SER A 45 -25.95 -1.99 -5.32
N ARG A 46 -24.85 -2.77 -5.33
CA ARG A 46 -23.92 -2.93 -4.21
C ARG A 46 -22.48 -2.81 -4.74
N PRO A 47 -21.53 -2.28 -3.96
CA PRO A 47 -20.15 -2.07 -4.40
C PRO A 47 -19.33 -3.38 -4.45
N LEU A 48 -19.77 -4.33 -5.28
CA LEU A 48 -19.19 -5.68 -5.38
C LEU A 48 -17.85 -5.64 -6.10
N ILE A 49 -17.69 -4.79 -7.11
CA ILE A 49 -16.42 -4.67 -7.85
C ILE A 49 -15.40 -3.95 -6.97
N THR A 50 -15.79 -2.89 -6.24
CA THR A 50 -14.88 -2.28 -5.26
C THR A 50 -14.41 -3.29 -4.23
N ALA A 51 -15.32 -4.10 -3.67
CA ALA A 51 -14.95 -5.11 -2.69
C ALA A 51 -13.94 -6.12 -3.25
N LEU A 52 -14.20 -6.66 -4.45
CA LEU A 52 -13.30 -7.60 -5.12
C LEU A 52 -11.94 -6.96 -5.44
N LEU A 53 -11.94 -5.73 -5.97
CA LEU A 53 -10.74 -5.03 -6.42
C LEU A 53 -9.85 -4.62 -5.24
N VAL A 54 -10.44 -4.16 -4.14
CA VAL A 54 -9.71 -3.90 -2.89
C VAL A 54 -9.15 -5.19 -2.30
N LEU A 55 -9.91 -6.30 -2.34
CA LEU A 55 -9.42 -7.61 -1.86
C LEU A 55 -8.21 -8.07 -2.68
N LEU A 56 -8.29 -7.98 -4.02
CA LEU A 56 -7.19 -8.34 -4.91
C LEU A 56 -5.97 -7.41 -4.72
N ALA A 57 -6.20 -6.11 -4.57
CA ALA A 57 -5.15 -5.15 -4.29
C ALA A 57 -4.45 -5.44 -2.96
N LEU A 58 -5.21 -5.80 -1.92
CA LEU A 58 -4.66 -6.19 -0.63
C LEU A 58 -3.77 -7.43 -0.75
N VAL A 59 -4.24 -8.48 -1.41
CA VAL A 59 -3.45 -9.70 -1.67
C VAL A 59 -2.18 -9.37 -2.47
N GLY A 60 -2.31 -8.57 -3.52
CA GLY A 60 -1.18 -8.14 -4.35
C GLY A 60 -0.13 -7.35 -3.56
N VAL A 61 -0.57 -6.42 -2.71
CA VAL A 61 0.31 -5.63 -1.84
C VAL A 61 1.02 -6.53 -0.81
N LEU A 62 0.31 -7.47 -0.19
CA LEU A 62 0.92 -8.40 0.75
C LEU A 62 1.93 -9.31 0.07
N PHE A 63 1.61 -9.83 -1.12
CA PHE A 63 2.53 -10.65 -1.88
C PHE A 63 3.78 -9.88 -2.29
N LYS A 64 3.61 -8.63 -2.74
CA LYS A 64 4.72 -7.73 -3.06
C LYS A 64 5.58 -7.45 -1.82
N LEU A 65 4.96 -7.16 -0.68
CA LEU A 65 5.65 -6.92 0.59
C LEU A 65 6.51 -8.12 0.99
N ILE A 66 5.95 -9.33 0.96
CA ILE A 66 6.68 -10.56 1.28
C ILE A 66 7.87 -10.72 0.33
N LYS A 67 7.66 -10.56 -0.98
CA LYS A 67 8.72 -10.66 -1.99
C LYS A 67 9.81 -9.58 -1.84
N ASP A 68 9.44 -8.36 -1.46
CA ASP A 68 10.38 -7.26 -1.23
C ASP A 68 11.21 -7.46 0.06
N LEU A 69 10.65 -8.17 1.04
CA LEU A 69 11.35 -8.59 2.25
C LEU A 69 12.28 -9.77 2.00
N ASP A 70 11.89 -10.71 1.14
CA ASP A 70 12.66 -11.93 0.81
C ASP A 70 13.82 -11.66 -0.18
N LYS A 71 13.69 -10.62 -1.02
CA LYS A 71 14.75 -10.18 -1.95
C LYS A 71 15.92 -9.43 -1.30
N LYS A 72 15.96 -9.31 0.03
CA LYS A 72 16.88 -8.43 0.75
C LYS A 72 17.79 -9.18 1.71
#